data_AF-E3NT32-F1
#
_entry.id   AF-E3NT32-F1
#
_cell.length_a   1.000
_cell.length_b   1.000
_cell.length_c   1.000
_cell.angle_alpha   90.00
_cell.angle_beta   90.00
_cell.angle_gamma   90.00
#
_symmetry.space_group_name_H-M   'P 1'
#
loop_
_entity.id
_entity.type
_entity.pdbx_description
1 polymer ?
#
loop_
_entity_poly.entity_id
_entity_poly.type
_entity_poly.pdbx_seq_one_letter_code
_entity_poly.pdbx_strand_id
1 'polypeptide(L)'
;MRSADRTWKPANRPTSDPGNRQGKMGPQEAKLIQSLVSLVRKCLEDYDKYTLLDDRDKILCQLKEINSPSIQRLQRCEEMCTEKERYQRIVQKGASPFECDIETGDVSHEMMVKQYARSAADQERPLPHELRSERIMNNAMCYLLHNVLDEFPESPEQRAAWYNFLWNRTRALRKEVTQLSLSDALALNLVERCTRLHILFGYVLCDLETEHFDAAMNNETLGKCLQTLRHFYEDFEKRRIPCVNEAEFRSYDVMLHMNDTNILSQVLSYRGEVRQSQSVRLSLQLASAFQIRITTASSVYSKHKHPIYNAV
;
A
#
# COMPACT_ATOMS: atom_id res chain seq x y z
N MET A 1 -10.31 -51.26 20.91
CA MET A 1 -8.96 -51.87 20.85
C MET A 1 -7.96 -50.81 20.40
N ARG A 2 -6.75 -50.92 20.92
CA ARG A 2 -5.66 -49.95 21.02
C ARG A 2 -5.12 -49.36 19.70
N SER A 3 -4.40 -48.24 19.90
CA SER A 3 -3.25 -47.71 19.12
C SER A 3 -3.60 -46.80 17.93
N ALA A 4 -3.00 -45.64 17.71
CA ALA A 4 -1.83 -45.02 18.33
C ALA A 4 -1.86 -43.48 18.12
N ASP A 5 -1.52 -42.73 19.17
CA ASP A 5 -1.13 -41.33 19.10
C ASP A 5 0.02 -41.14 18.10
N ARG A 6 -0.17 -40.26 17.12
CA ARG A 6 0.93 -39.70 16.32
C ARG A 6 1.09 -38.23 16.67
N THR A 7 1.83 -38.00 17.74
CA THR A 7 2.47 -36.73 18.07
C THR A 7 3.33 -36.26 16.90
N TRP A 8 2.99 -35.10 16.35
CA TRP A 8 3.78 -34.37 15.37
C TRP A 8 5.18 -34.05 15.92
N LYS A 9 6.22 -34.52 15.24
CA LYS A 9 7.62 -34.13 15.52
C LYS A 9 8.02 -33.02 14.52
N PRO A 10 8.45 -31.83 14.99
CA PRO A 10 9.03 -30.84 14.11
C PRO A 10 10.40 -31.32 13.59
N ALA A 11 10.68 -31.04 12.32
CA ALA A 11 11.93 -31.37 11.65
C ALA A 11 13.13 -30.77 12.40
N ASN A 12 14.21 -31.56 12.51
CA ASN A 12 15.49 -31.18 13.09
C ASN A 12 15.99 -29.86 12.47
N ARG A 13 15.85 -28.77 13.23
CA ARG A 13 16.61 -27.54 13.04
C ARG A 13 18.04 -27.86 13.51
N PRO A 14 19.10 -27.50 12.76
CA PRO A 14 20.45 -27.67 13.29
C PRO A 14 20.54 -26.87 14.58
N THR A 15 20.81 -27.57 15.68
CA THR A 15 21.11 -26.98 16.98
C THR A 15 22.41 -26.18 16.82
N SER A 16 22.28 -24.88 16.63
CA SER A 16 23.39 -23.96 16.83
C SER A 16 23.70 -23.95 18.32
N ASP A 17 24.80 -24.62 18.66
CA ASP A 17 25.54 -24.51 19.91
C ASP A 17 25.51 -23.05 20.44
N PRO A 18 25.22 -22.78 21.74
CA PRO A 18 25.33 -21.45 22.33
C PRO A 18 26.82 -21.10 22.57
N GLY A 19 27.60 -21.18 21.50
CA GLY A 19 28.97 -20.72 21.43
C GLY A 19 28.97 -19.20 21.28
N ASN A 20 29.07 -18.53 22.42
CA ASN A 20 29.56 -17.18 22.65
C ASN A 20 30.28 -16.53 21.44
N ARG A 21 29.52 -15.93 20.51
CA ARG A 21 30.04 -14.95 19.54
C ARG A 21 29.69 -13.56 20.02
N GLN A 22 30.31 -13.13 21.13
CA GLN A 22 30.54 -11.72 21.35
C GLN A 22 31.56 -11.27 20.29
N GLY A 23 31.07 -10.91 19.10
CA GLY A 23 31.88 -10.15 18.16
C GLY A 23 32.35 -8.89 18.86
N LYS A 24 33.67 -8.69 18.98
CA LYS A 24 34.22 -7.45 19.54
C LYS A 24 33.69 -6.29 18.71
N MET A 25 32.95 -5.39 19.36
CA MET A 25 32.44 -4.16 18.76
C MET A 25 33.60 -3.38 18.13
N GLY A 26 33.46 -3.03 16.85
CA GLY A 26 34.50 -2.30 16.13
C GLY A 26 34.70 -0.89 16.71
N PRO A 27 35.90 -0.28 16.60
CA PRO A 27 36.16 1.05 17.13
C PRO A 27 35.28 2.14 16.49
N GLN A 28 34.85 1.95 15.24
CA GLN A 28 33.92 2.85 14.55
C GLN A 28 32.48 2.72 15.09
N GLU A 29 32.00 1.49 15.29
CA GLU A 29 30.68 1.23 15.87
C GLU A 29 30.56 1.80 17.29
N ALA A 30 31.60 1.62 18.12
CA ALA A 30 31.67 2.16 19.47
C ALA A 30 31.55 3.70 19.49
N LYS A 31 32.22 4.39 18.55
CA LYS A 31 32.14 5.85 18.42
C LYS A 31 30.73 6.30 18.05
N LEU A 32 30.07 5.63 17.10
CA LEU A 32 28.71 5.97 16.68
C LEU A 32 27.70 5.75 17.82
N ILE A 33 27.84 4.65 18.57
CA ILE A 33 27.01 4.39 19.75
C ILE A 33 27.25 5.46 20.83
N GLN A 34 28.49 5.87 21.06
CA GLN A 34 28.80 6.97 21.98
C GLN A 34 28.13 8.29 21.52
N SER A 35 28.15 8.58 20.21
CA SER A 35 27.45 9.73 19.65
C SER A 35 25.95 9.65 19.88
N LEU A 36 25.31 8.49 19.71
CA LEU A 36 23.89 8.31 20.03
C LEU A 36 23.58 8.59 21.51
N VAL A 37 24.41 8.09 22.42
CA VAL A 37 24.24 8.35 23.87
C VAL A 37 24.36 9.85 24.16
N SER A 38 25.27 10.55 23.48
CA SER A 38 25.46 11.99 23.67
C SER A 38 24.31 12.86 23.12
N LEU A 39 23.46 12.32 22.23
CA LEU A 39 22.30 13.03 21.71
C LEU A 39 21.14 13.13 22.72
N VAL A 40 21.17 12.37 23.82
CA VAL A 40 20.10 12.38 24.81
C VAL A 40 20.02 13.75 25.48
N ARG A 41 18.99 14.51 25.14
CA ARG A 41 18.67 15.82 25.74
C ARG A 41 17.16 15.98 25.87
N LYS A 42 16.73 16.89 26.75
CA LYS A 42 15.34 17.34 26.79
C LYS A 42 15.08 18.26 25.60
N CYS A 43 13.97 18.06 24.92
CA CYS A 43 13.47 18.93 23.86
C CYS A 43 12.25 19.65 24.40
N LEU A 44 12.23 20.98 24.35
CA LEU A 44 11.09 21.80 24.77
C LEU A 44 10.19 22.15 23.58
N GLU A 45 10.80 22.34 22.41
CA GLU A 45 10.12 22.73 21.17
C GLU A 45 10.10 21.58 20.15
N ASP A 46 9.11 21.59 19.26
CA ASP A 46 8.96 20.61 18.17
C ASP A 46 10.16 20.62 17.22
N TYR A 47 10.75 21.80 16.98
CA TYR A 47 11.96 21.94 16.17
C TYR A 47 13.15 21.21 16.78
N ASP A 48 13.39 21.39 18.09
CA ASP A 48 14.49 20.73 18.79
C ASP A 48 14.36 19.21 18.76
N LYS A 49 13.11 18.73 18.85
CA LYS A 49 12.75 17.32 18.78
C LYS A 49 12.97 16.78 17.37
N TYR A 50 12.53 17.50 16.33
CA TYR A 50 12.79 17.15 14.94
C TYR A 50 14.30 17.04 14.66
N THR A 51 15.10 18.05 15.03
CA THR A 51 16.56 18.03 14.83
C THR A 51 17.22 16.86 15.56
N LEU A 52 16.80 16.56 16.79
CA LEU A 52 17.31 15.41 17.54
C LEU A 52 17.04 14.09 16.81
N LEU A 53 15.82 13.91 16.29
CA LEU A 53 15.43 12.69 15.56
C LEU A 53 16.15 12.59 14.22
N ASP A 54 16.39 13.72 13.55
CA ASP A 54 17.15 13.76 12.31
C ASP A 54 18.63 13.37 12.52
N ASP A 55 19.26 13.91 13.56
CA ASP A 55 20.64 13.58 13.91
C ASP A 55 20.78 12.13 14.40
N ARG A 56 19.80 11.63 15.16
CA ARG A 56 19.71 10.21 15.53
C ARG A 56 19.70 9.33 14.28
N ASP A 57 18.81 9.63 13.34
CA ASP A 57 18.62 8.81 12.15
C ASP A 57 19.85 8.85 11.22
N LYS A 58 20.57 9.98 11.12
CA LYS A 58 21.87 10.06 10.42
C LYS A 58 22.89 9.08 11.00
N ILE A 59 23.00 9.00 12.33
CA ILE A 59 23.93 8.06 12.99
C ILE A 59 23.46 6.61 12.81
N LEU A 60 22.16 6.35 12.90
CA LEU A 60 21.60 5.02 12.68
C LEU A 60 21.81 4.54 11.23
N CYS A 61 21.71 5.43 10.25
CA CYS A 61 22.10 5.13 8.87
C CYS A 61 23.58 4.76 8.76
N GLN A 62 24.48 5.48 9.42
CA GLN A 62 25.92 5.10 9.43
C GLN A 62 26.16 3.74 10.09
N LEU A 63 25.47 3.44 11.20
CA LEU A 63 25.52 2.13 11.84
C LEU A 63 24.98 1.02 10.94
N LYS A 64 24.00 1.32 10.10
CA LYS A 64 23.45 0.40 9.11
C LYS A 64 24.44 0.11 7.98
N GLU A 65 25.14 1.12 7.46
CA GLU A 65 26.15 0.94 6.41
C GLU A 65 27.29 0.01 6.83
N ILE A 66 27.67 0.05 8.11
CA ILE A 66 28.65 -0.89 8.69
C ILE A 66 28.05 -2.23 9.13
N ASN A 67 26.78 -2.50 8.80
CA ASN A 67 26.03 -3.70 9.17
C ASN A 67 26.03 -4.00 10.68
N SER A 68 25.91 -2.96 11.52
CA SER A 68 25.86 -3.13 12.97
C SER A 68 24.67 -4.02 13.37
N PRO A 69 24.88 -5.07 14.20
CA PRO A 69 23.79 -5.90 14.72
C PRO A 69 22.81 -5.12 15.60
N SER A 70 23.21 -3.93 16.07
CA SER A 70 22.34 -3.04 16.85
C SER A 70 21.15 -2.53 16.04
N ILE A 71 21.28 -2.39 14.72
CA ILE A 71 20.18 -1.98 13.84
C ILE A 71 19.07 -3.03 13.81
N GLN A 72 19.42 -4.32 13.81
CA GLN A 72 18.43 -5.41 13.80
C GLN A 72 17.61 -5.49 15.10
N ARG A 73 18.10 -4.89 16.19
CA ARG A 73 17.42 -4.84 17.48
C ARG A 73 16.47 -3.65 17.63
N LEU A 74 16.46 -2.71 16.68
CA LEU A 74 15.54 -1.59 16.70
C LEU A 74 14.11 -2.07 16.45
N GLN A 75 13.18 -1.48 17.19
CA GLN A 75 11.77 -1.76 17.03
C GLN A 75 11.18 -0.97 15.87
N ARG A 76 10.08 -1.51 15.31
CA ARG A 76 9.27 -0.83 14.30
C ARG A 76 8.40 0.26 14.94
N CYS A 77 7.89 1.16 14.11
CA CYS A 77 6.94 2.17 14.52
C CYS A 77 5.63 1.51 14.98
N GLU A 78 5.21 1.81 16.20
CA GLU A 78 3.95 1.32 16.78
C GLU A 78 2.82 2.35 16.71
N GLU A 79 2.99 3.41 15.92
CA GLU A 79 2.02 4.50 15.70
C GLU A 79 1.68 4.65 14.20
N MET A 80 0.56 5.30 13.87
CA MET A 80 0.10 5.46 12.48
C MET A 80 1.02 6.34 11.62
N CYS A 81 1.76 7.25 12.23
CA CYS A 81 2.81 8.07 11.64
C CYS A 81 4.09 7.92 12.45
N THR A 82 5.26 7.91 11.81
CA THR A 82 6.54 7.79 12.52
C THR A 82 6.82 9.07 13.31
N GLU A 83 7.50 8.93 14.46
CA GLU A 83 7.80 10.04 15.35
C GLU A 83 8.52 11.19 14.61
N LYS A 84 9.57 10.87 13.85
CA LYS A 84 10.32 11.87 13.07
C LYS A 84 9.43 12.57 12.06
N GLU A 85 8.58 11.83 11.35
CA GLU A 85 7.71 12.43 10.34
C GLU A 85 6.67 13.37 10.98
N ARG A 86 6.14 13.05 12.16
CA ARG A 86 5.19 13.94 12.86
C ARG A 86 5.80 15.31 13.11
N TYR A 87 6.94 15.34 13.80
CA TYR A 87 7.64 16.59 14.10
C TYR A 87 8.13 17.30 12.83
N GLN A 88 8.60 16.56 11.82
CA GLN A 88 8.96 17.13 10.53
C GLN A 88 7.77 17.89 9.91
N ARG A 89 6.59 17.27 9.87
CA ARG A 89 5.41 17.86 9.25
C ARG A 89 4.83 19.01 10.07
N ILE A 90 4.94 18.98 11.39
CA ILE A 90 4.55 20.09 12.27
C ILE A 90 5.45 21.31 12.02
N VAL A 91 6.78 21.12 12.07
CA VAL A 91 7.77 22.18 11.83
C VAL A 91 7.62 22.79 10.44
N GLN A 92 7.36 21.96 9.43
CA GLN A 92 7.18 22.40 8.03
C GLN A 92 5.77 22.92 7.73
N LYS A 93 4.85 22.94 8.71
CA LYS A 93 3.44 23.28 8.52
C LYS A 93 2.79 22.48 7.38
N GLY A 94 3.15 21.20 7.28
CA GLY A 94 2.70 20.25 6.26
C GLY A 94 1.74 19.19 6.78
N ALA A 95 1.10 19.42 7.94
CA ALA A 95 0.01 18.57 8.41
C ALA A 95 -1.24 18.80 7.55
N SER A 96 -1.98 17.73 7.27
CA SER A 96 -3.26 17.83 6.56
C SER A 96 -4.37 18.26 7.51
N PRO A 97 -5.42 18.97 7.04
CA PRO A 97 -6.60 19.23 7.85
C PRO A 97 -7.23 17.98 8.46
N PHE A 98 -7.13 16.82 7.79
CA PHE A 98 -7.60 15.52 8.29
C PHE A 98 -6.76 14.93 9.44
N GLU A 99 -5.70 15.64 9.85
CA GLU A 99 -4.80 15.27 10.94
C GLU A 99 -4.82 16.33 12.07
N CYS A 100 -5.76 17.26 11.99
CA CYS A 100 -6.00 18.27 13.01
C CYS A 100 -7.24 17.92 13.83
N ASP A 101 -7.24 18.34 15.09
CA ASP A 101 -8.42 18.29 15.93
C ASP A 101 -9.51 19.23 15.39
N ILE A 102 -10.76 18.77 15.38
CA ILE A 102 -11.88 19.52 14.80
C ILE A 102 -12.25 20.73 15.67
N GLU A 103 -12.09 20.62 17.00
CA GLU A 103 -12.47 21.68 17.94
C GLU A 103 -11.39 22.75 18.05
N THR A 104 -10.12 22.35 18.17
CA THR A 104 -9.01 23.29 18.37
C THR A 104 -8.34 23.74 17.06
N GLY A 105 -8.41 22.92 16.01
CA GLY A 105 -7.67 23.13 14.76
C GLY A 105 -6.18 22.78 14.85
N ASP A 106 -5.71 22.34 16.02
CA ASP A 106 -4.31 21.98 16.24
C ASP A 106 -3.99 20.60 15.66
N VAL A 107 -2.72 20.41 15.27
CA VAL A 107 -2.25 19.11 14.76
C VAL A 107 -2.31 18.06 15.86
N SER A 108 -3.02 16.96 15.61
CA SER A 108 -3.14 15.85 16.55
C SER A 108 -2.22 14.70 16.14
N HIS A 109 -1.22 14.39 16.98
CA HIS A 109 -0.31 13.25 16.75
C HIS A 109 -1.04 11.92 16.55
N GLU A 110 -2.18 11.73 17.22
CA GLU A 110 -2.98 10.52 17.16
C GLU A 110 -3.71 10.38 15.82
N MET A 111 -4.03 11.49 15.15
CA MET A 111 -4.69 11.52 13.84
C MET A 111 -3.71 11.49 12.67
N MET A 112 -2.42 11.77 12.92
CA MET A 112 -1.40 11.76 11.88
C MET A 112 -1.17 10.35 11.32
N VAL A 113 -1.25 10.22 10.01
CA VAL A 113 -0.96 8.97 9.29
C VAL A 113 0.26 9.17 8.41
N LYS A 114 1.17 8.20 8.38
CA LYS A 114 2.40 8.24 7.57
C LYS A 114 2.09 8.55 6.10
N GLN A 115 2.74 9.58 5.55
CA GLN A 115 2.57 9.99 4.16
C GLN A 115 3.47 9.21 3.20
N TYR A 116 3.06 9.14 1.92
CA TYR A 116 3.90 8.54 0.90
C TYR A 116 5.05 9.49 0.53
N ALA A 117 6.28 9.08 0.82
CA ALA A 117 7.49 9.76 0.37
C ALA A 117 7.95 9.21 -1.00
N ARG A 118 8.05 10.10 -1.99
CA ARG A 118 8.54 9.81 -3.38
C ARG A 118 10.04 9.52 -3.42
N SER A 119 10.84 10.20 -2.60
CA SER A 119 12.30 10.06 -2.59
C SER A 119 12.71 8.70 -2.03
N ALA A 120 13.00 7.77 -2.94
CA ALA A 120 13.52 6.44 -2.64
C ALA A 120 14.65 6.02 -3.59
N ALA A 121 15.22 6.97 -4.36
CA ALA A 121 16.40 6.66 -5.18
C ALA A 121 17.59 6.19 -4.32
N ASP A 122 17.64 6.57 -3.03
CA ASP A 122 18.71 6.22 -2.08
C ASP A 122 18.23 5.44 -0.83
N GLN A 123 16.95 5.02 -0.76
CA GLN A 123 16.42 4.24 0.37
C GLN A 123 15.86 2.88 -0.09
N GLU A 124 16.73 2.01 -0.62
CA GLU A 124 16.37 0.59 -0.79
C GLU A 124 16.08 -0.08 0.56
N ARG A 125 16.59 0.47 1.66
CA ARG A 125 16.38 -0.07 3.01
C ARG A 125 16.09 1.09 3.97
N PRO A 126 14.86 1.29 4.43
CA PRO A 126 14.57 2.22 5.54
C PRO A 126 15.08 1.65 6.88
N LEU A 127 15.23 2.49 7.90
CA LEU A 127 15.50 2.07 9.28
C LEU A 127 14.25 1.38 9.86
N PRO A 128 14.39 0.42 10.80
CA PRO A 128 13.23 -0.31 11.34
C PRO A 128 12.14 0.59 11.91
N HIS A 129 12.48 1.61 12.69
CA HIS A 129 11.50 2.54 13.29
C HIS A 129 10.90 3.52 12.27
N GLU A 130 11.41 3.57 11.04
CA GLU A 130 10.76 4.29 9.95
C GLU A 130 9.63 3.48 9.32
N LEU A 131 9.51 2.17 9.61
CA LEU A 131 8.45 1.31 9.11
C LEU A 131 7.46 0.96 10.22
N ARG A 132 6.16 0.96 9.89
CA ARG A 132 5.12 0.45 10.80
C ARG A 132 5.17 -1.07 10.92
N SER A 133 4.73 -1.61 12.05
CA SER A 133 4.44 -3.05 12.16
C SER A 133 3.16 -3.41 11.39
N GLU A 134 3.00 -4.68 11.00
CA GLU A 134 1.80 -5.13 10.24
C GLU A 134 0.50 -4.80 10.98
N ARG A 135 0.50 -4.96 12.32
CA ARG A 135 -0.62 -4.60 13.20
C ARG A 135 -1.02 -3.15 13.03
N ILE A 136 -0.04 -2.25 13.05
CA ILE A 136 -0.28 -0.81 12.99
C ILE A 136 -0.61 -0.35 11.57
N MET A 137 -0.09 -1.02 10.54
CA MET A 137 -0.55 -0.80 9.17
C MET A 137 -2.03 -1.12 9.01
N ASN A 138 -2.51 -2.21 9.62
CA ASN A 138 -3.94 -2.53 9.62
C ASN A 138 -4.76 -1.51 10.43
N ASN A 139 -4.28 -1.08 11.60
CA ASN A 139 -4.94 -0.04 12.39
C ASN A 139 -5.05 1.28 11.61
N ALA A 140 -3.98 1.70 10.93
CA ALA A 140 -3.97 2.88 10.08
C ALA A 140 -4.97 2.76 8.92
N MET A 141 -5.05 1.59 8.27
CA MET A 141 -6.08 1.35 7.26
C MET A 141 -7.49 1.46 7.85
N CYS A 142 -7.76 0.85 9.01
CA CYS A 142 -9.06 0.94 9.66
C CYS A 142 -9.42 2.39 10.04
N TYR A 143 -8.46 3.17 10.55
CA TYR A 143 -8.65 4.58 10.85
C TYR A 143 -9.03 5.37 9.59
N LEU A 144 -8.27 5.21 8.49
CA LEU A 144 -8.58 5.90 7.23
C LEU A 144 -9.99 5.56 6.72
N LEU A 145 -10.43 4.30 6.89
CA LEU A 145 -11.75 3.87 6.44
C LEU A 145 -12.89 4.35 7.35
N HIS A 146 -12.72 4.36 8.68
CA HIS A 146 -13.81 4.72 9.60
C HIS A 146 -13.87 6.20 9.95
N ASN A 147 -12.73 6.90 9.91
CA ASN A 147 -12.61 8.27 10.40
C ASN A 147 -12.44 9.29 9.28
N VAL A 148 -12.07 8.87 8.06
CA VAL A 148 -11.80 9.80 6.96
C VAL A 148 -12.66 9.50 5.73
N LEU A 149 -12.82 8.23 5.36
CA LEU A 149 -13.61 7.85 4.18
C LEU A 149 -15.09 8.27 4.31
N ASP A 150 -15.68 8.09 5.49
CA ASP A 150 -17.11 8.39 5.71
C ASP A 150 -17.40 9.90 5.73
N GLU A 151 -16.38 10.75 5.90
CA GLU A 151 -16.48 12.22 5.86
C GLU A 151 -16.36 12.75 4.42
N PHE A 152 -17.20 12.26 3.52
CA PHE A 152 -17.16 12.65 2.10
C PHE A 152 -17.61 14.12 1.92
N PRO A 153 -16.75 15.03 1.40
CA PRO A 153 -17.09 16.44 1.32
C PRO A 153 -18.07 16.82 0.21
N GLU A 154 -18.75 17.96 0.35
CA GLU A 154 -19.68 18.46 -0.67
C GLU A 154 -18.98 19.20 -1.81
N SER A 155 -17.99 20.04 -1.53
CA SER A 155 -17.34 20.88 -2.54
C SER A 155 -16.33 20.11 -3.39
N PRO A 156 -16.18 20.43 -4.70
CA PRO A 156 -15.17 19.82 -5.58
C PRO A 156 -13.74 19.88 -5.02
N GLU A 157 -13.34 21.02 -4.48
CA GLU A 157 -12.00 21.27 -3.96
C GLU A 157 -11.74 20.43 -2.70
N GLN A 158 -12.73 20.34 -1.81
CA GLN A 158 -12.65 19.52 -0.61
C GLN A 158 -12.62 18.03 -0.95
N ARG A 159 -13.42 17.57 -1.93
CA ARG A 159 -13.38 16.19 -2.43
C ARG A 159 -12.01 15.85 -3.03
N ALA A 160 -11.39 16.78 -3.76
CA ALA A 160 -10.04 16.61 -4.28
C ALA A 160 -9.02 16.48 -3.15
N ALA A 161 -9.11 17.33 -2.12
CA ALA A 161 -8.23 17.25 -0.95
C ALA A 161 -8.40 15.92 -0.18
N TRP A 162 -9.64 15.48 0.01
CA TRP A 162 -10.00 14.20 0.63
C TRP A 162 -9.42 13.01 -0.14
N TYR A 163 -9.61 12.98 -1.46
CA TYR A 163 -9.04 11.97 -2.34
C TYR A 163 -7.51 11.96 -2.25
N ASN A 164 -6.87 13.12 -2.37
CA ASN A 164 -5.42 13.25 -2.33
C ASN A 164 -4.84 12.75 -1.00
N PHE A 165 -5.52 13.03 0.12
CA PHE A 165 -5.13 12.52 1.43
C PHE A 165 -5.20 10.99 1.49
N LEU A 166 -6.37 10.40 1.19
CA LEU A 166 -6.57 8.95 1.24
C LEU A 166 -5.65 8.21 0.26
N TRP A 167 -5.55 8.69 -0.98
CA TRP A 167 -4.66 8.14 -2.00
C TRP A 167 -3.20 8.15 -1.53
N ASN A 168 -2.75 9.24 -0.90
CA ASN A 168 -1.39 9.36 -0.40
C ASN A 168 -1.11 8.37 0.74
N ARG A 169 -1.97 8.31 1.76
CA ARG A 169 -1.78 7.45 2.93
C ARG A 169 -1.88 5.97 2.59
N THR A 170 -2.83 5.58 1.73
CA THR A 170 -2.97 4.20 1.26
C THR A 170 -1.83 3.78 0.34
N ARG A 171 -1.26 4.70 -0.45
CA ARG A 171 -0.01 4.45 -1.20
C ARG A 171 1.19 4.23 -0.27
N ALA A 172 1.28 4.95 0.85
CA ALA A 172 2.32 4.71 1.86
C ALA A 172 2.20 3.30 2.47
N LEU A 173 0.98 2.88 2.83
CA LEU A 173 0.72 1.52 3.33
C LEU A 173 1.12 0.43 2.33
N ARG A 174 0.74 0.57 1.05
CA ARG A 174 1.16 -0.38 0.00
C ARG A 174 2.67 -0.39 -0.22
N LYS A 175 3.35 0.76 -0.13
CA LYS A 175 4.81 0.83 -0.19
C LYS A 175 5.45 0.01 0.93
N GLU A 176 4.92 0.11 2.15
CA GLU A 176 5.44 -0.64 3.29
C GLU A 176 5.20 -2.16 3.18
N VAL A 177 4.09 -2.59 2.56
CA VAL A 177 3.88 -4.01 2.22
C VAL A 177 5.04 -4.55 1.40
N THR A 178 5.47 -3.80 0.38
CA THR A 178 6.62 -4.18 -0.45
C THR A 178 7.94 -4.10 0.32
N GLN A 179 8.17 -3.02 1.08
CA GLN A 179 9.44 -2.83 1.83
C GLN A 179 9.66 -3.89 2.92
N LEU A 180 8.57 -4.42 3.49
CA LEU A 180 8.59 -5.49 4.48
C LEU A 180 8.48 -6.89 3.85
N SER A 181 8.34 -6.98 2.53
CA SER A 181 8.12 -8.25 1.80
C SER A 181 6.99 -9.10 2.38
N LEU A 182 5.88 -8.46 2.78
CA LEU A 182 4.77 -9.14 3.42
C LEU A 182 4.02 -10.01 2.40
N SER A 183 3.70 -11.24 2.81
CA SER A 183 3.00 -12.26 2.01
C SER A 183 1.96 -13.05 2.80
N ASP A 184 1.40 -12.40 3.82
CA ASP A 184 0.40 -12.95 4.72
C ASP A 184 -1.00 -12.39 4.42
N ALA A 185 -1.99 -12.89 5.17
CA ALA A 185 -3.39 -12.51 4.96
C ALA A 185 -3.66 -11.04 5.30
N LEU A 186 -2.86 -10.43 6.18
CA LEU A 186 -2.97 -9.00 6.51
C LEU A 186 -2.55 -8.14 5.33
N ALA A 187 -1.43 -8.46 4.68
CA ALA A 187 -1.01 -7.76 3.46
C ALA A 187 -2.01 -7.91 2.32
N LEU A 188 -2.54 -9.13 2.11
CA LEU A 188 -3.60 -9.38 1.14
C LEU A 188 -4.81 -8.48 1.42
N ASN A 189 -5.34 -8.50 2.65
CA ASN A 189 -6.52 -7.72 3.02
C ASN A 189 -6.32 -6.21 2.88
N LEU A 190 -5.11 -5.72 3.18
CA LEU A 190 -4.76 -4.32 3.02
C LEU A 190 -4.82 -3.90 1.55
N VAL A 191 -4.25 -4.70 0.64
CA VAL A 191 -4.27 -4.41 -0.81
C VAL A 191 -5.66 -4.56 -1.39
N GLU A 192 -6.46 -5.52 -0.92
CA GLU A 192 -7.89 -5.65 -1.26
C GLU A 192 -8.67 -4.36 -0.92
N ARG A 193 -8.49 -3.81 0.30
CA ARG A 193 -9.12 -2.55 0.72
C ARG A 193 -8.66 -1.36 -0.12
N CYS A 194 -7.36 -1.23 -0.40
CA CYS A 194 -6.85 -0.21 -1.33
C CYS A 194 -7.50 -0.33 -2.72
N THR A 195 -7.69 -1.54 -3.21
CA THR A 195 -8.30 -1.80 -4.53
C THR A 195 -9.75 -1.34 -4.56
N ARG A 196 -10.54 -1.68 -3.54
CA ARG A 196 -11.93 -1.20 -3.39
C ARG A 196 -12.00 0.33 -3.30
N LEU A 197 -11.09 0.96 -2.57
CA LEU A 197 -11.00 2.43 -2.50
C LEU A 197 -10.79 3.07 -3.87
N HIS A 198 -9.86 2.57 -4.68
CA HIS A 198 -9.64 3.13 -6.02
C HIS A 198 -10.84 2.97 -6.96
N ILE A 199 -11.60 1.87 -6.83
CA ILE A 199 -12.87 1.70 -7.55
C ILE A 199 -13.89 2.74 -7.06
N LEU A 200 -14.00 2.92 -5.74
CA LEU A 200 -14.89 3.92 -5.15
C LEU A 200 -14.56 5.33 -5.62
N PHE A 201 -13.28 5.74 -5.58
CA PHE A 201 -12.82 7.04 -6.06
C PHE A 201 -13.20 7.27 -7.52
N GLY A 202 -13.02 6.26 -8.37
CA GLY A 202 -13.42 6.32 -9.77
C GLY A 202 -14.92 6.50 -9.99
N TYR A 203 -15.77 6.11 -9.02
CA TYR A 203 -17.21 6.32 -9.07
C TYR A 203 -17.62 7.67 -8.48
N VAL A 204 -17.17 8.00 -7.27
CA VAL A 204 -17.67 9.19 -6.52
C VAL A 204 -17.03 10.51 -6.94
N LEU A 205 -15.96 10.46 -7.74
CA LEU A 205 -15.25 11.64 -8.24
C LEU A 205 -15.32 11.74 -9.77
N CYS A 206 -16.16 10.95 -10.44
CA CYS A 206 -16.21 10.90 -11.90
C CYS A 206 -16.78 12.17 -12.54
N ASP A 207 -17.43 13.01 -11.75
CA ASP A 207 -17.98 14.32 -12.10
C ASP A 207 -16.95 15.46 -11.97
N LEU A 208 -15.80 15.21 -11.35
CA LEU A 208 -14.76 16.23 -11.16
C LEU A 208 -13.89 16.41 -12.41
N GLU A 209 -13.39 17.63 -12.58
CA GLU A 209 -12.42 17.94 -13.65
C GLU A 209 -11.06 17.29 -13.37
N THR A 210 -10.28 17.04 -14.44
CA THR A 210 -8.96 16.38 -14.37
C THR A 210 -7.98 17.05 -13.42
N GLU A 211 -8.07 18.38 -13.24
CA GLU A 211 -7.25 19.13 -12.26
C GLU A 211 -7.48 18.65 -10.82
N HIS A 212 -8.73 18.28 -10.51
CA HIS A 212 -9.16 17.82 -9.19
C HIS A 212 -9.05 16.30 -9.03
N PHE A 213 -9.32 15.55 -10.11
CA PHE A 213 -9.24 14.09 -10.12
C PHE A 213 -8.76 13.55 -11.48
N ASP A 214 -7.52 13.07 -11.51
CA ASP A 214 -6.99 12.33 -12.67
C ASP A 214 -7.44 10.86 -12.63
N ALA A 215 -8.52 10.56 -13.35
CA ALA A 215 -9.06 9.21 -13.47
C ALA A 215 -8.08 8.21 -14.09
N ALA A 216 -7.19 8.66 -14.99
CA ALA A 216 -6.18 7.80 -15.60
C ALA A 216 -5.12 7.40 -14.57
N MET A 217 -4.64 8.35 -13.75
CA MET A 217 -3.71 8.05 -12.65
C MET A 217 -4.35 7.15 -11.59
N ASN A 218 -5.63 7.34 -11.28
CA ASN A 218 -6.37 6.46 -10.37
C ASN A 218 -6.45 5.03 -10.94
N ASN A 219 -6.80 4.88 -12.22
CA ASN A 219 -6.88 3.58 -12.89
C ASN A 219 -5.53 2.88 -13.02
N GLU A 220 -4.44 3.62 -13.28
CA GLU A 220 -3.08 3.07 -13.24
C GLU A 220 -2.75 2.51 -11.85
N THR A 221 -3.18 3.23 -10.81
CA THR A 221 -2.97 2.81 -9.42
C THR A 221 -3.80 1.58 -9.05
N LEU A 222 -5.06 1.53 -9.52
CA LEU A 222 -5.94 0.38 -9.40
C LEU A 222 -5.34 -0.86 -10.08
N GLY A 223 -4.86 -0.71 -11.32
CA GLY A 223 -4.18 -1.78 -12.07
C GLY A 223 -2.97 -2.33 -11.32
N LYS A 224 -2.15 -1.46 -10.71
CA LYS A 224 -1.02 -1.90 -9.86
C LYS A 224 -1.48 -2.68 -8.63
N CYS A 225 -2.56 -2.26 -7.96
CA CYS A 225 -3.12 -3.04 -6.85
C CYS A 225 -3.59 -4.43 -7.31
N LEU A 226 -4.33 -4.49 -8.42
CA LEU A 226 -4.84 -5.76 -8.98
C LEU A 226 -3.68 -6.68 -9.36
N GLN A 227 -2.64 -6.15 -9.98
CA GLN A 227 -1.42 -6.92 -10.29
C GLN A 227 -0.77 -7.49 -9.01
N THR A 228 -0.67 -6.71 -7.93
CA THR A 228 -0.18 -7.21 -6.63
C THR A 228 -1.09 -8.32 -6.09
N LEU A 229 -2.42 -8.18 -6.19
CA LEU A 229 -3.36 -9.20 -5.76
C LEU A 229 -3.24 -10.50 -6.57
N ARG A 230 -2.97 -10.44 -7.89
CA ARG A 230 -2.71 -11.64 -8.70
C ARG A 230 -1.59 -12.48 -8.10
N HIS A 231 -0.46 -11.84 -7.78
CA HIS A 231 0.69 -12.51 -7.18
C HIS A 231 0.34 -13.11 -5.80
N PHE A 232 -0.40 -12.37 -4.96
CA PHE A 232 -0.86 -12.93 -3.69
C PHE A 232 -1.73 -14.16 -3.87
N TYR A 233 -2.71 -14.13 -4.77
CA TYR A 233 -3.59 -15.28 -5.00
C TYR A 233 -2.82 -16.49 -5.55
N GLU A 234 -1.88 -16.27 -6.48
CA GLU A 234 -1.00 -17.33 -6.99
C GLU A 234 -0.14 -17.95 -5.88
N ASP A 235 0.43 -17.13 -4.99
CA ASP A 235 1.25 -17.62 -3.89
C ASP A 235 0.44 -18.33 -2.81
N PHE A 236 -0.77 -17.84 -2.52
CA PHE A 236 -1.70 -18.50 -1.60
C PHE A 236 -2.20 -19.82 -2.18
N GLU A 237 -2.45 -19.88 -3.49
CA GLU A 237 -2.80 -21.10 -4.20
C GLU A 237 -1.68 -22.15 -4.11
N LYS A 238 -0.43 -21.77 -4.39
CA LYS A 238 0.74 -22.67 -4.23
C LYS A 238 0.84 -23.22 -2.80
N ARG A 239 0.46 -22.41 -1.80
CA ARG A 239 0.42 -22.77 -0.38
C ARG A 239 -0.88 -23.47 0.05
N ARG A 240 -1.84 -23.66 -0.86
CA ARG A 240 -3.17 -24.24 -0.62
C ARG A 240 -3.99 -23.48 0.44
N ILE A 241 -3.84 -22.16 0.50
CA ILE A 241 -4.61 -21.28 1.38
C ILE A 241 -5.80 -20.71 0.59
N PRO A 242 -7.05 -20.91 1.03
CA PRO A 242 -8.21 -20.38 0.33
C PRO A 242 -8.33 -18.86 0.50
N CYS A 243 -8.69 -18.17 -0.58
CA CYS A 243 -8.94 -16.72 -0.61
C CYS A 243 -10.39 -16.47 -0.98
N VAL A 244 -11.23 -16.11 0.01
CA VAL A 244 -12.68 -15.94 -0.18
C VAL A 244 -13.02 -14.85 -1.19
N ASN A 245 -12.21 -13.78 -1.23
CA ASN A 245 -12.47 -12.62 -2.09
C ASN A 245 -11.83 -12.75 -3.48
N GLU A 246 -11.12 -13.84 -3.80
CA GLU A 246 -10.38 -13.92 -5.07
C GLU A 246 -11.29 -13.66 -6.28
N ALA A 247 -12.46 -14.28 -6.33
CA ALA A 247 -13.43 -14.10 -7.40
C ALA A 247 -13.87 -12.63 -7.60
N GLU A 248 -14.04 -11.88 -6.51
CA GLU A 248 -14.37 -10.45 -6.55
C GLU A 248 -13.27 -9.66 -7.26
N PHE A 249 -12.03 -9.79 -6.80
CA PHE A 249 -10.91 -9.03 -7.33
C PHE A 249 -10.49 -9.44 -8.74
N ARG A 250 -10.59 -10.73 -9.08
CA ARG A 250 -10.41 -11.20 -10.46
C ARG A 250 -11.44 -10.59 -11.41
N SER A 251 -12.68 -10.38 -10.94
CA SER A 251 -13.71 -9.73 -11.75
C SER A 251 -13.43 -8.24 -11.98
N TYR A 252 -12.90 -7.53 -10.98
CA TYR A 252 -12.45 -6.14 -11.16
C TYR A 252 -11.31 -6.02 -12.17
N ASP A 253 -10.39 -6.98 -12.18
CA ASP A 253 -9.30 -7.03 -13.15
C ASP A 253 -9.80 -7.22 -14.59
N VAL A 254 -10.83 -8.06 -14.78
CA VAL A 254 -11.54 -8.20 -16.07
C VAL A 254 -12.22 -6.90 -16.48
N MET A 255 -12.91 -6.25 -15.54
CA MET A 255 -13.62 -4.99 -15.81
C MET A 255 -12.65 -3.83 -16.14
N LEU A 256 -11.48 -3.77 -15.50
CA LEU A 256 -10.49 -2.74 -15.80
C LEU A 256 -9.87 -2.90 -17.19
N HIS A 257 -9.72 -4.15 -17.65
CA HIS A 257 -9.05 -4.49 -18.91
C HIS A 257 -10.02 -5.03 -19.98
N MET A 258 -11.29 -4.57 -20.00
CA MET A 258 -12.30 -5.06 -20.97
C MET A 258 -11.91 -4.87 -22.45
N ASN A 259 -11.00 -3.94 -22.73
CA ASN A 259 -10.48 -3.66 -24.08
C ASN A 259 -9.25 -4.48 -24.44
N ASP A 260 -8.67 -5.20 -23.48
CA ASP A 260 -7.51 -6.05 -23.72
C ASP A 260 -7.96 -7.38 -24.35
N THR A 261 -7.38 -7.70 -25.51
CA THR A 261 -7.65 -8.96 -26.22
C THR A 261 -7.15 -10.19 -25.44
N ASN A 262 -6.23 -10.01 -24.49
CA ASN A 262 -5.66 -11.08 -23.69
C ASN A 262 -6.51 -11.47 -22.48
N ILE A 263 -7.59 -10.73 -22.18
CA ILE A 263 -8.35 -10.95 -20.94
C ILE A 263 -8.96 -12.36 -20.86
N LEU A 264 -9.38 -12.93 -22.00
CA LEU A 264 -9.89 -14.29 -22.05
C LEU A 264 -8.81 -15.33 -21.71
N SER A 265 -7.58 -15.14 -22.21
CA SER A 265 -6.45 -16.01 -21.89
C SER A 265 -6.16 -16.00 -20.38
N GLN A 266 -6.17 -14.80 -19.78
CA GLN A 266 -6.02 -14.63 -18.35
C GLN A 266 -7.15 -15.33 -17.57
N VAL A 267 -8.41 -15.18 -17.95
CA VAL A 267 -9.52 -15.82 -17.24
C VAL A 267 -9.51 -17.35 -17.37
N LEU A 268 -9.02 -17.87 -18.50
CA LEU A 268 -8.86 -19.31 -18.70
C LEU A 268 -7.78 -19.93 -17.79
N SER A 269 -6.81 -19.14 -17.32
CA SER A 269 -5.79 -19.61 -16.36
C SER A 269 -6.30 -19.68 -14.92
N TYR A 270 -7.44 -19.07 -14.60
CA TYR A 270 -8.02 -19.13 -13.26
C TYR A 270 -8.50 -20.54 -12.91
N ARG A 271 -8.49 -20.84 -11.61
CA ARG A 271 -9.10 -22.05 -11.05
C ARG A 271 -10.57 -22.18 -11.45
N GLY A 272 -11.04 -23.42 -11.58
CA GLY A 272 -12.40 -23.72 -12.02
C GLY A 272 -13.46 -23.02 -11.19
N GLU A 273 -13.32 -23.02 -9.86
CA GLU A 273 -14.25 -22.41 -8.92
C GLU A 273 -14.30 -20.89 -9.06
N VAL A 274 -13.14 -20.24 -9.22
CA VAL A 274 -13.03 -18.79 -9.41
C VAL A 274 -13.63 -18.37 -10.74
N ARG A 275 -13.30 -19.10 -11.81
CA ARG A 275 -13.81 -18.86 -13.17
C ARG A 275 -15.32 -19.02 -13.28
N GLN A 276 -15.90 -19.97 -12.55
CA GLN A 276 -17.34 -20.24 -12.54
C GLN A 276 -18.12 -19.34 -11.57
N SER A 277 -17.43 -18.54 -10.76
CA SER A 277 -18.07 -17.60 -9.83
C SER A 277 -18.98 -16.61 -10.55
N GLN A 278 -20.03 -16.17 -9.85
CA GLN A 278 -21.00 -15.22 -10.38
C GLN A 278 -20.33 -13.89 -10.80
N SER A 279 -19.39 -13.39 -10.00
CA SER A 279 -18.69 -12.12 -10.26
C SER A 279 -17.85 -12.18 -11.54
N VAL A 280 -17.05 -13.24 -11.72
CA VAL A 280 -16.23 -13.40 -12.94
C VAL A 280 -17.11 -13.60 -14.17
N ARG A 281 -18.14 -14.44 -14.08
CA ARG A 281 -19.09 -14.63 -15.19
C ARG A 281 -19.77 -13.33 -15.60
N LEU A 282 -20.24 -12.53 -14.64
CA LEU A 282 -20.85 -11.23 -14.91
C LEU A 282 -19.86 -10.29 -15.60
N SER A 283 -18.61 -10.22 -15.11
CA SER A 283 -17.58 -9.37 -15.74
C SER A 283 -17.29 -9.76 -17.19
N LEU A 284 -17.26 -11.07 -17.50
CA LEU A 284 -17.10 -11.55 -18.88
C LEU A 284 -18.29 -11.19 -19.77
N GLN A 285 -19.52 -11.29 -19.25
CA GLN A 285 -20.72 -10.90 -19.98
C GLN A 285 -20.71 -9.41 -20.32
N LEU A 286 -20.33 -8.57 -19.36
CA LEU A 286 -20.20 -7.13 -19.55
C LEU A 286 -19.09 -6.79 -20.55
N ALA A 287 -17.90 -7.40 -20.42
CA ALA A 287 -16.80 -7.22 -21.36
C ALA A 287 -17.20 -7.61 -22.79
N SER A 288 -17.88 -8.75 -22.95
CA SER A 288 -18.36 -9.23 -24.25
C SER A 288 -19.38 -8.27 -24.86
N ALA A 289 -20.35 -7.80 -24.07
CA ALA A 289 -21.34 -6.83 -24.52
C ALA A 289 -20.71 -5.50 -24.94
N PHE A 290 -19.69 -5.05 -24.21
CA PHE A 290 -18.94 -3.84 -24.52
C PHE A 290 -18.19 -3.94 -25.86
N GLN A 291 -17.49 -5.06 -26.09
CA GLN A 291 -16.73 -5.29 -27.33
C GLN A 291 -17.66 -5.33 -28.57
N ILE A 292 -18.81 -6.00 -28.47
CA ILE A 292 -19.82 -6.02 -29.56
C ILE A 292 -20.25 -4.60 -29.93
N ARG A 293 -20.48 -3.73 -28.93
CA ARG A 293 -20.88 -2.34 -29.16
C ARG A 293 -19.78 -1.52 -29.85
N ILE A 294 -18.51 -1.74 -29.52
CA ILE A 294 -17.39 -1.09 -30.21
C ILE A 294 -17.30 -1.56 -31.67
N THR A 295 -17.39 -2.86 -31.94
CA THR A 295 -17.30 -3.39 -33.30
C THR A 295 -18.43 -2.87 -34.19
N THR A 296 -19.66 -2.81 -33.64
CA THR A 296 -20.81 -2.27 -34.36
C THR A 296 -20.70 -0.76 -34.61
N ALA A 297 -20.24 0.03 -33.63
CA ALA A 297 -19.98 1.46 -33.80
C ALA A 297 -18.90 1.71 -34.87
N SER A 298 -17.77 1.00 -34.82
CA SER A 298 -16.69 1.10 -35.81
C SER A 298 -17.15 0.69 -37.23
N SER A 299 -18.05 -0.29 -37.35
CA SER A 299 -18.65 -0.67 -38.63
C SER A 299 -19.56 0.42 -39.21
N VAL A 300 -20.32 1.12 -38.35
CA VAL A 300 -21.18 2.25 -38.74
C VAL A 300 -20.35 3.47 -39.16
N TYR A 301 -19.28 3.80 -38.43
CA TYR A 301 -18.37 4.90 -38.78
C TYR A 301 -17.60 4.63 -40.08
N SER A 302 -17.24 3.38 -40.36
CA SER A 302 -16.59 2.99 -41.63
C SER A 302 -17.55 3.09 -42.83
N LYS A 303 -18.85 2.80 -42.64
CA LYS A 303 -19.88 2.92 -43.67
C LYS A 303 -20.28 4.37 -44.01
N HIS A 304 -19.91 5.36 -43.19
CA HIS A 304 -20.23 6.77 -43.42
C HIS A 304 -19.06 7.61 -43.98
N LYS A 305 -17.92 6.99 -44.33
CA LYS A 305 -16.78 7.67 -45.01
C LYS A 305 -16.81 7.62 -46.54
N HIS A 306 -17.92 7.23 -47.17
CA HIS A 306 -18.13 7.48 -48.60
C HIS A 306 -19.56 7.95 -48.87
N PRO A 307 -19.70 9.23 -49.22
CA PRO A 307 -20.39 9.63 -50.44
C PRO A 307 -19.42 10.47 -51.28
N ILE A 308 -19.03 10.01 -52.47
CA ILE A 308 -19.58 10.52 -53.75
C ILE A 308 -19.66 12.06 -53.72
N TYR A 309 -18.72 12.70 -54.41
CA TYR A 309 -18.72 14.01 -55.11
C TYR A 309 -17.22 14.37 -55.25
N ASN A 310 -16.58 14.22 -56.41
CA ASN A 310 -16.71 15.15 -57.53
C ASN A 310 -16.57 14.44 -58.89
N ALA A 311 -17.65 14.48 -59.64
CA ALA A 311 -17.63 14.55 -61.09
C ALA A 311 -18.46 15.78 -61.47
N VAL A 312 -17.82 16.95 -61.54
CA VAL A 312 -17.97 18.04 -62.53
C VAL A 312 -16.65 18.82 -62.48
#